data_AF-A0A4Q0GJC3-F1
#
_entry.id   AF-A0A4Q0GJC3-F1
#
_cell.length_a   1.000
_cell.length_b   1.000
_cell.length_c   1.000
_cell.angle_alpha   90.00
_cell.angle_beta   90.00
_cell.angle_gamma   90.00
#
_symmetry.space_group_name_H-M   'P 1'
#
loop_
_entity.id
_entity.type
_entity.pdbx_description
1 polymer ?
#
loop_
_entity_poly.entity_id
_entity_poly.type
_entity_poly.pdbx_seq_one_letter_code
_entity_poly.pdbx_strand_id
1 'polypeptide(L)'
;MPRPYPITAGIIAGFALLAGCSKSEQQQTGNGLRSDMQLHDTAYYVANKAARVEMQGVCDNWKASQRSPFSWPSVVVETCNNVASANEAIRRTKDRDDFKKGMGI
;
A
#
# COMPACT_ATOMS: atom_id res chain seq x y z
N MET A 1 -48.52 -26.62 -34.22
CA MET A 1 -47.73 -26.02 -35.31
C MET A 1 -46.78 -24.97 -34.72
N PRO A 2 -45.48 -25.25 -34.58
CA PRO A 2 -44.51 -24.23 -34.17
C PRO A 2 -43.94 -23.49 -35.41
N ARG A 3 -43.87 -22.16 -35.36
CA ARG A 3 -43.25 -21.30 -36.39
C ARG A 3 -41.85 -20.81 -35.93
N PRO A 4 -40.95 -20.51 -36.88
CA PRO A 4 -39.50 -20.55 -36.69
C PRO A 4 -38.89 -19.22 -36.20
N TYR A 5 -37.72 -19.35 -35.57
CA TYR A 5 -36.82 -18.27 -35.17
C TYR A 5 -36.16 -17.60 -36.39
N PRO A 6 -36.01 -16.26 -36.41
CA PRO A 6 -35.02 -15.62 -37.25
C PRO A 6 -33.68 -15.51 -36.50
N ILE A 7 -32.69 -16.24 -37.02
CA ILE A 7 -31.26 -16.11 -36.74
C ILE A 7 -30.85 -14.69 -37.10
N THR A 8 -30.50 -13.89 -36.09
CA THR A 8 -29.82 -12.61 -36.31
C THR A 8 -28.38 -12.78 -35.87
N ALA A 9 -27.50 -12.89 -36.86
CA ALA A 9 -26.06 -12.90 -36.71
C ALA A 9 -25.60 -11.54 -36.15
N GLY A 10 -25.03 -11.54 -34.95
CA GLY A 10 -24.31 -10.41 -34.37
C GLY A 10 -22.95 -10.92 -33.92
N ILE A 11 -21.91 -10.57 -34.67
CA ILE A 11 -20.51 -10.92 -34.43
C ILE A 11 -20.09 -10.39 -33.06
N ILE A 12 -19.90 -11.28 -32.08
CA ILE A 12 -19.30 -10.91 -30.78
C ILE A 12 -17.78 -10.92 -30.96
N ALA A 13 -17.22 -9.71 -30.94
CA ALA A 13 -15.80 -9.42 -30.91
C ALA A 13 -15.09 -10.20 -29.79
N GLY A 14 -13.97 -10.81 -30.15
CA GLY A 14 -13.07 -11.43 -29.19
C GLY A 14 -12.40 -10.39 -28.30
N PHE A 15 -12.19 -10.76 -27.04
CA PHE A 15 -11.06 -10.29 -26.24
C PHE A 15 -10.54 -11.45 -25.40
N ALA A 16 -9.22 -11.61 -25.44
CA ALA A 16 -8.46 -12.71 -24.92
C ALA A 16 -8.63 -12.91 -23.40
N LEU A 17 -8.94 -14.14 -23.00
CA LEU A 17 -8.90 -14.61 -21.62
C LEU A 17 -7.46 -14.84 -21.16
N LEU A 18 -6.69 -13.76 -21.02
CA LEU A 18 -5.41 -13.76 -20.31
C LEU A 18 -5.39 -12.65 -19.26
N ALA A 19 -6.23 -12.81 -18.24
CA ALA A 19 -6.02 -12.16 -16.96
C ALA A 19 -6.00 -13.27 -15.90
N GLY A 20 -4.80 -13.50 -15.34
CA GLY A 20 -4.53 -14.57 -14.42
C GLY A 20 -5.54 -14.66 -13.28
N CYS A 21 -5.85 -15.90 -12.92
CA CYS A 21 -6.36 -16.26 -11.62
C CYS A 21 -5.37 -15.77 -10.54
N SER A 22 -5.61 -14.60 -9.95
CA SER A 22 -5.33 -14.29 -8.53
C SER A 22 -5.61 -12.82 -8.25
N LYS A 23 -6.88 -12.50 -8.05
CA LYS A 23 -7.30 -11.40 -7.16
C LYS A 23 -8.40 -11.89 -6.22
N SER A 24 -8.27 -13.13 -5.74
CA SER A 24 -9.06 -13.64 -4.63
C SER A 24 -8.41 -13.21 -3.31
N GLU A 25 -8.37 -11.90 -3.03
CA GLU A 25 -8.05 -11.37 -1.69
C GLU A 25 -8.33 -9.87 -1.55
N GLN A 26 -8.65 -9.16 -2.64
CA GLN A 26 -8.89 -7.71 -2.60
C GLN A 26 -10.15 -7.29 -1.81
N GLN A 27 -10.88 -8.24 -1.21
CA GLN A 27 -12.20 -8.00 -0.63
C GLN A 27 -12.41 -8.55 0.79
N GLN A 28 -11.38 -9.07 1.47
CA GLN A 28 -11.57 -9.73 2.78
C GLN A 28 -11.33 -8.86 4.04
N THR A 29 -11.10 -7.55 3.91
CA THR A 29 -11.08 -6.63 5.08
C THR A 29 -11.83 -5.32 4.83
N GLY A 30 -13.07 -5.41 4.33
CA GLY A 30 -14.18 -4.47 4.57
C GLY A 30 -14.13 -3.03 4.02
N ASN A 31 -12.98 -2.34 3.96
CA ASN A 31 -12.89 -0.92 3.60
C ASN A 31 -11.67 -0.56 2.72
N GLY A 32 -10.90 -1.53 2.23
CA GLY A 32 -9.68 -1.28 1.45
C GLY A 32 -8.48 -0.78 2.28
N LEU A 33 -8.59 -0.81 3.61
CA LEU A 33 -7.51 -0.45 4.54
C LEU A 33 -6.72 -1.70 4.92
N ARG A 34 -5.49 -1.79 4.41
CA ARG A 34 -4.57 -2.90 4.67
C ARG A 34 -4.17 -2.95 6.15
N SER A 35 -4.29 -4.11 6.79
CA SER A 35 -3.87 -4.32 8.20
C SER A 35 -3.09 -5.62 8.42
N ASP A 36 -2.96 -6.44 7.38
CA ASP A 36 -2.25 -7.71 7.25
C ASP A 36 -0.73 -7.55 7.05
N MET A 37 -0.10 -6.61 7.74
CA MET A 37 1.35 -6.38 7.61
C MET A 37 2.14 -7.10 8.70
N GLN A 38 3.35 -7.57 8.34
CA GLN A 38 4.32 -8.00 9.35
C GLN A 38 4.88 -6.78 10.07
N LEU A 39 5.06 -6.95 11.37
CA LEU A 39 5.63 -5.93 12.22
C LEU A 39 7.15 -5.88 12.04
N HIS A 40 7.68 -4.71 11.75
CA HIS A 40 9.12 -4.46 11.68
C HIS A 40 9.49 -3.23 12.49
N ASP A 41 10.74 -3.19 12.97
CA ASP A 41 11.26 -2.08 13.76
C ASP A 41 11.70 -0.89 12.88
N THR A 42 12.08 0.21 13.54
CA THR A 42 12.60 1.39 12.86
C THR A 42 13.86 1.09 12.03
N ALA A 43 14.77 0.25 12.55
CA ALA A 43 16.05 -0.04 11.89
C ALA A 43 15.83 -0.75 10.55
N TYR A 44 14.88 -1.67 10.49
CA TYR A 44 14.44 -2.31 9.26
C TYR A 44 13.99 -1.30 8.22
N TYR A 45 13.13 -0.33 8.57
CA TYR A 45 12.63 0.67 7.62
C TYR A 45 13.69 1.72 7.21
N VAL A 46 14.70 1.95 8.06
CA VAL A 46 15.87 2.74 7.67
C VAL A 46 16.66 2.02 6.57
N ALA A 47 16.92 0.72 6.76
CA ALA A 47 17.68 -0.11 5.81
C ALA A 47 16.89 -0.43 4.53
N ASN A 48 15.56 -0.57 4.61
CA ASN A 48 14.72 -1.07 3.52
C ASN A 48 13.83 0.04 2.96
N LYS A 49 14.36 0.82 2.00
CA LYS A 49 13.62 1.93 1.36
C LYS A 49 12.29 1.49 0.74
N ALA A 50 12.28 0.36 0.03
CA ALA A 50 11.08 -0.13 -0.65
C ALA A 50 9.95 -0.42 0.36
N ALA A 51 10.24 -1.21 1.40
CA ALA A 51 9.30 -1.50 2.47
C ALA A 51 8.83 -0.24 3.22
N ARG A 52 9.74 0.72 3.46
CA ARG A 52 9.37 2.00 4.08
C ARG A 52 8.38 2.80 3.23
N VAL A 53 8.63 2.91 1.92
CA VAL A 53 7.74 3.64 0.99
C VAL A 53 6.38 2.95 0.88
N GLU A 54 6.38 1.62 0.81
CA GLU A 54 5.14 0.84 0.79
C GLU A 54 4.31 1.07 2.06
N MET A 55 4.92 0.91 3.23
CA MET A 55 4.22 1.10 4.51
C MET A 55 3.84 2.56 4.76
N GLN A 56 4.61 3.53 4.25
CA GLN A 56 4.20 4.94 4.25
C GLN A 56 2.85 5.12 3.51
N GLY A 57 2.67 4.49 2.35
CA GLY A 57 1.41 4.53 1.63
C GLY A 57 0.25 3.90 2.40
N VAL A 58 0.50 2.80 3.12
CA VAL A 58 -0.49 2.20 4.03
C VAL A 58 -0.88 3.18 5.15
N CYS A 59 0.11 3.81 5.78
CA CYS A 59 -0.12 4.80 6.83
C CYS A 59 -0.90 6.03 6.34
N ASP A 60 -0.62 6.48 5.12
CA ASP A 60 -1.33 7.61 4.51
C ASP A 60 -2.79 7.25 4.22
N ASN A 61 -3.07 6.03 3.76
CA ASN A 61 -4.43 5.53 3.56
C ASN A 61 -5.21 5.44 4.90
N TRP A 62 -4.56 4.96 5.97
CA TRP A 62 -5.18 4.92 7.30
C TRP A 62 -5.46 6.33 7.84
N LYS A 63 -4.53 7.27 7.70
CA LYS A 63 -4.74 8.69 8.04
C LYS A 63 -5.89 9.31 7.24
N ALA A 64 -5.94 9.06 5.93
CA ALA A 64 -6.97 9.58 5.03
C ALA A 64 -8.36 9.02 5.32
N SER A 65 -8.46 7.85 5.97
CA SER A 65 -9.74 7.26 6.37
C SER A 65 -10.51 8.09 7.39
N GLN A 66 -9.85 9.06 8.06
CA GLN A 66 -10.42 9.89 9.13
C GLN A 66 -10.97 9.09 10.32
N ARG A 67 -10.68 7.78 10.39
CA ARG A 67 -10.98 6.95 11.56
C ARG A 67 -10.14 7.44 12.73
N SER A 68 -10.74 7.49 13.92
CA SER A 68 -10.02 7.77 15.16
C SER A 68 -8.77 6.88 15.27
N PRO A 69 -7.57 7.41 15.58
CA PRO A 69 -6.37 6.60 15.76
C PRO A 69 -6.53 5.50 16.81
N PHE A 70 -7.43 5.68 17.79
CA PHE A 70 -7.75 4.68 18.81
C PHE A 70 -8.50 3.46 18.26
N SER A 71 -9.12 3.54 17.07
CA SER A 71 -9.78 2.40 16.42
C SER A 71 -8.89 1.68 15.42
N TRP A 72 -7.64 2.13 15.24
CA TRP A 72 -6.72 1.50 14.32
C TRP A 72 -6.18 0.20 14.93
N PRO A 73 -5.97 -0.85 14.11
CA PRO A 73 -5.27 -2.04 14.57
C PRO A 73 -3.89 -1.68 15.13
N SER A 74 -3.48 -2.32 16.22
CA SER A 74 -2.19 -2.05 16.87
C SER A 74 -1.01 -2.17 15.91
N VAL A 75 -1.04 -3.19 15.04
CA VAL A 75 -0.02 -3.41 13.99
C VAL A 75 0.11 -2.23 13.04
N VAL A 76 -1.00 -1.54 12.72
CA VAL A 76 -1.00 -0.34 11.87
C VAL A 76 -0.38 0.82 12.63
N VAL A 77 -0.81 1.04 13.88
CA VAL A 77 -0.28 2.12 14.74
C VAL A 77 1.23 1.99 14.90
N GLU A 78 1.70 0.80 15.26
CA GLU A 78 3.11 0.53 15.51
C GLU A 78 3.95 0.62 14.23
N THR A 79 3.46 0.07 13.11
CA THR A 79 4.11 0.22 11.80
C THR A 79 4.25 1.69 11.41
N CYS A 80 3.20 2.49 11.57
CA CYS A 80 3.23 3.91 11.22
C CYS A 80 4.15 4.73 12.13
N ASN A 81 4.24 4.39 13.41
CA ASN A 81 5.21 4.98 14.32
C ASN A 81 6.64 4.65 13.88
N ASN A 82 6.93 3.38 13.57
CA ASN A 82 8.26 2.94 13.16
C ASN A 82 8.69 3.54 11.82
N VAL A 83 7.78 3.66 10.85
CA VAL A 83 8.02 4.34 9.57
C VAL A 83 8.28 5.83 9.77
N ALA A 84 7.51 6.50 10.63
CA ALA A 84 7.72 7.91 10.95
C ALA A 84 9.10 8.13 11.59
N SER A 85 9.45 7.32 12.59
CA SER A 85 10.77 7.37 13.22
C SER A 85 11.91 7.10 12.22
N ALA A 86 11.71 6.19 11.27
CA ALA A 86 12.71 5.91 10.23
C ALA A 86 12.92 7.12 9.30
N ASN A 87 11.83 7.76 8.87
CA ASN A 87 11.89 8.98 8.07
C ASN A 87 12.60 10.11 8.82
N GLU A 88 12.34 10.27 10.12
CA GLU A 88 13.05 11.25 10.95
C GLU A 88 14.54 10.96 11.07
N ALA A 89 14.92 9.70 11.32
CA ALA A 89 16.33 9.30 11.43
C ALA A 89 17.10 9.58 10.13
N ILE A 90 16.47 9.32 8.98
CA ILE A 90 17.05 9.60 7.66
C ILE A 90 17.19 11.11 7.45
N ARG A 91 16.17 11.89 7.78
CA ARG A 91 16.23 13.35 7.68
C ARG A 91 17.36 13.92 8.54
N ARG A 92 17.46 13.53 9.81
CA ARG A 92 18.54 13.98 10.71
C ARG A 92 19.92 13.61 10.19
N THR A 93 20.07 12.42 9.61
CA THR A 93 21.33 11.99 9.00
C THR A 93 21.70 12.89 7.82
N LYS A 94 20.73 13.16 6.93
CA LYS A 94 20.91 14.07 5.81
C LYS A 94 21.28 15.48 6.28
N ASP A 95 20.55 16.03 7.26
CA ASP A 95 20.79 17.38 7.77
C ASP A 95 22.20 17.49 8.38
N ARG A 96 22.64 16.46 9.11
CA ARG A 96 23.99 16.37 9.66
C ARG A 96 25.05 16.32 8.56
N ASP A 97 24.83 15.54 7.51
CA ASP A 97 25.80 15.37 6.43
C ASP A 97 25.88 16.65 5.57
N ASP A 98 24.75 17.31 5.33
CA ASP A 98 24.69 18.62 4.67
C ASP A 98 25.40 19.69 5.51
N PHE A 99 25.24 19.66 6.84
CA PHE A 99 25.97 20.54 7.76
C PHE A 99 27.50 20.31 7.72
N LYS A 100 27.96 19.06 7.76
CA LYS A 100 29.40 18.73 7.65
C LYS A 100 29.99 19.22 6.33
N LYS A 101 29.28 18.98 5.22
CA LYS A 101 29.66 19.46 3.90
C LYS A 101 29.76 20.99 3.86
N GLY A 102 28.84 21.71 4.51
CA GLY A 102 28.88 23.17 4.63
C GLY A 102 30.08 23.70 5.42
N MET A 103 30.62 22.90 6.34
CA MET A 103 31.84 23.22 7.10
C MET A 103 33.13 22.78 6.38
N GLY A 104 33.04 22.12 5.24
CA GLY A 104 34.21 21.58 4.52
C GLY A 104 34.85 20.36 5.19
N ILE A 105 34.08 19.62 6.01
CA ILE A 105 34.48 18.35 6.65
C ILE A 105 33.79 17.18 5.95
#